data_AF-A0A443EJA0-F1
#
_entry.id   AF-A0A443EJA0-F1
#
_cell.length_a   1.000
_cell.length_b   1.000
_cell.length_c   1.000
_cell.angle_alpha   90.00
_cell.angle_beta   90.00
_cell.angle_gamma   90.00
#
_symmetry.space_group_name_H-M   'P 1'
#
loop_
_entity.id
_entity.type
_entity.pdbx_description
1 polymer ?
#
loop_
_entity_poly.entity_id
_entity_poly.type
_entity_poly.pdbx_seq_one_letter_code
_entity_poly.pdbx_strand_id
1 'polypeptide(L)'
;MDALLDIVRAMRLTGGVFLEAEFTAPWCISSKIAPEDCRPFTPEPRHIIGFHYITAGRCLLKVDGQQPMVVERGQLIVLPRNDEHVLASASNLRPVNSHHLIQPGPDGGLARIVYGGGGEPTQIDPTWLNRGTGSS
;
A
#
# COMPACT_ATOMS: atom_id res chain seq x y z
N MET A 1 -4.09 -19.02 18.29
CA MET A 1 -2.69 -18.75 17.92
C MET A 1 -2.73 -18.07 16.57
N ASP A 2 -2.26 -16.84 16.51
CA ASP A 2 -2.25 -16.04 15.28
C ASP A 2 -0.80 -15.95 14.81
N ALA A 3 -0.40 -16.93 13.99
CA ALA A 3 0.98 -17.11 13.56
C ALA A 3 1.53 -15.88 12.82
N LEU A 4 0.66 -15.10 12.16
CA LEU A 4 1.03 -13.85 11.52
C LEU A 4 1.43 -12.80 12.56
N LEU A 5 0.62 -12.64 13.62
CA LEU A 5 0.92 -11.75 14.73
C LEU A 5 2.20 -12.15 15.48
N ASP A 6 2.46 -13.46 15.63
CA ASP A 6 3.68 -13.97 16.24
C ASP A 6 4.91 -13.71 15.36
N ILE A 7 4.80 -13.84 14.04
CA ILE A 7 5.87 -13.49 13.07
C ILE A 7 6.16 -11.98 13.14
N VAL A 8 5.13 -11.14 13.11
CA VAL A 8 5.27 -9.67 13.17
C VAL A 8 5.96 -9.25 14.48
N ARG A 9 5.57 -9.85 15.62
CA ARG A 9 6.20 -9.60 16.93
C ARG A 9 7.64 -10.12 17.00
N ALA A 10 7.90 -11.32 16.50
CA ALA A 10 9.25 -11.90 16.48
C ALA A 10 10.22 -11.08 15.62
N MET A 11 9.72 -10.46 14.55
CA MET A 11 10.53 -9.64 13.64
C MET A 11 10.77 -8.20 14.14
N ARG A 12 10.17 -7.77 15.26
CA ARG A 12 10.22 -6.38 15.78
C ARG A 12 9.88 -5.36 14.70
N LEU A 13 8.80 -5.61 13.94
CA LEU A 13 8.39 -4.69 12.89
C LEU A 13 7.72 -3.45 13.50
N THR A 14 8.19 -2.27 13.12
CA THR A 14 7.56 -0.98 13.39
C THR A 14 6.96 -0.47 12.08
N GLY A 15 5.77 0.10 12.11
CA GLY A 15 5.11 0.53 10.89
C GLY A 15 3.91 1.39 11.18
N GLY A 16 3.29 1.90 10.11
CA GLY A 16 2.16 2.80 10.23
C GLY A 16 1.27 2.77 8.99
N VAL A 17 0.02 3.15 9.22
CA VAL A 17 -0.88 3.62 8.17
C VAL A 17 -0.61 5.11 8.02
N PHE A 18 -0.33 5.56 6.81
CA PHE A 18 -0.08 6.98 6.52
C PHE A 18 -1.04 7.54 5.48
N LEU A 19 -1.82 6.66 4.84
CA LEU A 19 -2.61 6.95 3.66
C LEU A 19 -3.92 6.16 3.72
N GLU A 20 -5.02 6.79 3.35
CA GLU A 20 -6.27 6.12 3.01
C GLU A 20 -6.46 6.24 1.49
N ALA A 21 -6.69 5.14 0.78
CA ALA A 21 -6.78 5.16 -0.68
C ALA A 21 -8.14 4.65 -1.16
N GLU A 22 -8.89 5.56 -1.78
CA GLU A 22 -10.20 5.30 -2.36
C GLU A 22 -10.15 5.45 -3.87
N PHE A 23 -10.59 4.39 -4.55
CA PHE A 23 -10.60 4.33 -5.99
C PHE A 23 -11.99 4.01 -6.54
N THR A 24 -12.30 4.52 -7.73
CA THR A 24 -13.54 4.18 -8.46
C THR A 24 -13.23 3.83 -9.90
N ALA A 25 -13.72 2.70 -10.41
CA ALA A 25 -13.37 2.26 -11.76
C ALA A 25 -13.78 3.30 -12.84
N PRO A 26 -13.04 3.45 -13.95
CA PRO A 26 -11.70 2.90 -14.20
C PRO A 26 -10.60 3.63 -13.43
N TRP A 27 -9.62 2.89 -12.92
CA TRP A 27 -8.40 3.42 -12.32
C TRP A 27 -7.23 2.46 -12.49
N CYS A 28 -6.01 3.00 -12.53
CA CYS A 28 -4.76 2.25 -12.60
C CYS A 28 -3.64 3.11 -12.03
N ILE A 29 -2.88 2.59 -11.08
CA ILE A 29 -1.76 3.29 -10.45
C ILE A 29 -0.50 2.44 -10.47
N SER A 30 0.66 3.07 -10.61
CA SER A 30 1.94 2.48 -10.20
C SER A 30 2.26 2.97 -8.79
N SER A 31 2.75 2.05 -7.96
CA SER A 31 2.98 2.28 -6.55
C SER A 31 4.31 1.66 -6.12
N LYS A 32 5.02 2.41 -5.29
CA LYS A 32 6.21 1.99 -4.56
C LYS A 32 6.37 2.95 -3.39
N ILE A 33 6.39 2.44 -2.17
CA ILE A 33 6.54 3.30 -0.99
C ILE A 33 7.94 3.91 -1.01
N ALA A 34 8.01 5.23 -0.93
CA ALA A 34 9.27 5.95 -0.91
C ALA A 34 9.77 6.06 0.54
N PRO A 35 11.09 6.04 0.79
CA PRO A 35 11.64 6.28 2.14
C PRO A 35 11.13 7.58 2.77
N GLU A 36 10.85 8.59 1.94
CA GLU A 36 10.31 9.89 2.33
C GLU A 36 8.93 9.78 3.00
N ASP A 37 8.08 8.84 2.56
CA ASP A 37 6.75 8.60 3.12
C ASP A 37 6.83 8.07 4.56
N CYS A 38 7.95 7.44 4.92
CA CYS A 38 8.19 6.86 6.23
C CYS A 38 8.80 7.85 7.23
N ARG A 39 9.39 8.96 6.77
CA ARG A 39 10.11 9.94 7.60
C ARG A 39 9.32 10.47 8.81
N PRO A 40 8.00 10.69 8.74
CA PRO A 40 7.23 11.15 9.92
C PRO A 40 7.21 10.15 11.08
N PHE A 41 7.47 8.87 10.83
CA PHE A 41 7.28 7.80 11.80
C PHE A 41 8.58 7.09 12.21
N THR A 42 9.61 7.14 11.35
CA THR A 42 10.90 6.52 11.60
C THR A 42 12.02 7.31 10.93
N PRO A 43 13.24 7.34 11.52
CA PRO A 43 14.45 7.63 10.77
C PRO A 43 14.54 6.71 9.55
N GLU A 44 15.16 7.20 8.47
CA GLU A 44 15.19 6.59 7.13
C GLU A 44 15.21 5.05 7.18
N PRO A 45 14.15 4.37 6.71
CA PRO A 45 14.01 2.93 6.88
C PRO A 45 15.05 2.19 6.05
N ARG A 46 15.83 1.31 6.67
CA ARG A 46 16.79 0.46 5.95
C ARG A 46 16.12 -0.57 5.06
N HIS A 47 14.88 -0.95 5.39
CA HIS A 47 14.12 -1.96 4.65
C HIS A 47 12.63 -1.64 4.76
N ILE A 48 11.99 -1.40 3.62
CA ILE A 48 10.54 -1.13 3.54
C ILE A 48 9.87 -2.39 3.02
N ILE A 49 8.92 -2.90 3.77
CA ILE A 49 7.98 -3.92 3.31
C ILE A 49 6.66 -3.23 2.99
N GLY A 50 6.22 -3.33 1.74
CA GLY A 50 4.96 -2.77 1.30
C GLY A 50 3.78 -3.66 1.66
N PHE A 51 2.75 -3.09 2.26
CA PHE A 51 1.52 -3.78 2.63
C PHE A 51 0.30 -3.03 2.09
N HIS A 52 -0.60 -3.75 1.43
CA HIS A 52 -1.87 -3.18 0.97
C HIS A 52 -3.00 -4.09 1.40
N TYR A 53 -3.85 -3.61 2.30
CA TYR A 53 -5.03 -4.34 2.73
C TYR A 53 -6.25 -3.86 1.95
N ILE A 54 -7.00 -4.78 1.34
CA ILE A 54 -8.19 -4.44 0.57
C ILE A 54 -9.40 -4.44 1.51
N THR A 55 -9.90 -3.26 1.86
CA THR A 55 -11.03 -3.10 2.79
C THR A 55 -12.38 -3.20 2.08
N ALA A 56 -12.45 -2.80 0.81
CA ALA A 56 -13.64 -2.91 -0.04
C ALA A 56 -13.29 -3.12 -1.52
N GLY A 57 -14.18 -3.79 -2.26
CA GLY A 57 -14.02 -4.04 -3.68
C GLY A 57 -12.95 -5.09 -4.01
N ARG A 58 -12.31 -4.91 -5.16
CA ARG A 58 -11.21 -5.76 -5.66
C ARG A 58 -10.29 -4.96 -6.58
N CYS A 59 -9.10 -5.48 -6.84
CA CYS A 59 -8.19 -4.95 -7.85
C CYS A 59 -7.39 -6.07 -8.53
N LEU A 60 -6.72 -5.70 -9.62
CA LEU A 60 -5.63 -6.48 -10.22
C LEU A 60 -4.31 -5.97 -9.67
N LEU A 61 -3.49 -6.86 -9.13
CA LEU A 61 -2.09 -6.61 -8.82
C LEU A 61 -1.22 -7.14 -9.97
N LYS A 62 -0.29 -6.31 -10.44
CA LYS A 62 0.77 -6.70 -11.36
C LYS A 62 2.12 -6.30 -10.78
N VAL A 63 3.02 -7.27 -10.68
CA VAL A 63 4.43 -7.10 -10.31
C VAL A 63 5.27 -7.56 -11.50
N ASP A 64 6.40 -6.91 -11.76
CA ASP A 64 7.26 -7.30 -12.88
C ASP A 64 7.70 -8.77 -12.79
N GLY A 65 7.72 -9.45 -13.94
CA GLY A 65 8.03 -10.88 -14.04
C GLY A 65 6.99 -11.84 -13.43
N GLN A 66 5.85 -11.37 -12.93
CA GLN A 66 4.79 -12.20 -12.35
C GLN A 66 3.50 -12.15 -13.19
N GLN A 67 2.70 -13.21 -13.11
CA GLN A 67 1.34 -13.20 -13.67
C GLN A 67 0.43 -12.26 -12.86
N PRO A 68 -0.44 -11.45 -13.52
CA PRO A 68 -1.39 -10.63 -12.81
C PRO A 68 -2.32 -11.46 -11.92
N MET A 69 -2.61 -10.96 -10.72
CA MET A 69 -3.50 -11.61 -9.76
C MET A 69 -4.65 -10.71 -9.37
N VAL A 70 -5.82 -11.31 -9.16
CA VAL A 70 -6.97 -10.62 -8.56
C VAL A 70 -6.79 -10.64 -7.05
N VAL A 71 -6.96 -9.47 -6.42
CA VAL A 71 -6.95 -9.31 -4.97
C VAL A 71 -8.30 -8.75 -4.56
N GLU A 72 -8.94 -9.43 -3.63
CA GLU A 72 -10.30 -9.17 -3.18
C GLU A 72 -10.33 -8.59 -1.76
N ARG A 73 -11.47 -8.04 -1.38
CA ARG A 73 -11.75 -7.60 -0.02
C ARG A 73 -11.34 -8.65 1.02
N GLY A 74 -10.67 -8.20 2.08
CA GLY A 74 -10.18 -9.03 3.18
C GLY A 74 -8.84 -9.68 2.90
N GLN A 75 -8.27 -9.51 1.69
CA GLN A 75 -6.94 -10.01 1.36
C GLN A 75 -5.87 -8.95 1.57
N LEU A 76 -4.66 -9.43 1.80
CA LEU A 76 -3.48 -8.62 2.05
C LEU A 76 -2.43 -8.87 0.97
N ILE A 77 -1.93 -7.80 0.37
CA ILE A 77 -0.75 -7.83 -0.49
C ILE A 77 0.46 -7.55 0.40
N VAL A 78 1.47 -8.41 0.32
CA VAL A 78 2.75 -8.24 1.00
C VAL A 78 3.86 -8.24 -0.03
N LEU A 79 4.64 -7.17 -0.07
CA LEU A 79 5.78 -6.97 -0.95
C LEU A 79 7.05 -6.84 -0.11
N PRO A 80 7.73 -7.97 0.19
CA PRO A 80 8.90 -8.00 1.08
C PRO A 80 10.03 -7.04 0.68
N ARG A 81 10.16 -6.72 -0.60
CA ARG A 81 11.21 -5.82 -1.10
C ARG A 81 10.68 -4.47 -1.56
N ASN A 82 9.37 -4.22 -1.37
CA ASN A 82 8.67 -3.04 -1.88
C ASN A 82 8.99 -2.82 -3.37
N ASP A 83 8.90 -3.92 -4.14
CA ASP A 83 9.06 -3.86 -5.59
C ASP A 83 7.97 -2.95 -6.18
N GLU A 84 8.31 -2.24 -7.26
CA GLU A 84 7.32 -1.42 -7.97
C GLU A 84 6.22 -2.33 -8.52
N HIS A 85 4.98 -1.91 -8.31
CA HIS A 85 3.81 -2.71 -8.67
C HIS A 85 2.69 -1.82 -9.18
N VAL A 86 1.79 -2.42 -9.95
CA VAL A 86 0.60 -1.77 -10.48
C VAL A 86 -0.63 -2.36 -9.81
N LEU A 87 -1.51 -1.47 -9.36
CA LEU A 87 -2.86 -1.79 -8.90
C LEU A 87 -3.87 -1.18 -9.88
N ALA A 88 -4.83 -1.97 -10.35
CA ALA A 88 -5.78 -1.49 -11.35
C ALA A 88 -7.17 -2.11 -11.21
N SER A 89 -8.19 -1.39 -11.69
CA SER A 89 -9.54 -1.95 -11.84
C SER A 89 -9.68 -2.86 -13.07
N ALA A 90 -8.79 -2.72 -14.06
CA ALA A 90 -8.77 -3.49 -15.31
C ALA A 90 -7.36 -3.54 -15.93
N SER A 91 -7.08 -4.55 -16.77
CA SER A 91 -5.74 -4.90 -17.27
C SER A 91 -5.18 -3.97 -18.37
N ASN A 92 -6.04 -3.20 -19.01
CA ASN A 92 -5.79 -2.40 -20.22
C ASN A 92 -5.79 -0.88 -19.95
N LEU A 93 -5.53 -0.49 -18.69
CA LEU A 93 -5.46 0.89 -18.25
C LEU A 93 -4.01 1.35 -18.08
N ARG A 94 -3.75 2.63 -18.36
CA ARG A 94 -2.41 3.22 -18.16
C ARG A 94 -2.23 3.65 -16.70
N PRO A 95 -1.12 3.26 -16.04
CA PRO A 95 -0.89 3.63 -14.66
C PRO A 95 -0.54 5.12 -14.52
N VAL A 96 -1.06 5.75 -13.46
CA VAL A 96 -0.59 7.03 -12.93
C VAL A 96 0.27 6.76 -11.70
N ASN A 97 1.36 7.48 -11.51
CA ASN A 97 2.17 7.34 -10.29
C ASN A 97 1.34 7.77 -9.07
N SER A 98 1.18 6.87 -8.09
CA SER A 98 0.37 7.11 -6.89
C SER A 98 0.82 8.34 -6.10
N HIS A 99 2.13 8.65 -6.09
CA HIS A 99 2.68 9.81 -5.39
C HIS A 99 2.11 11.14 -5.88
N HIS A 100 1.71 11.22 -7.15
CA HIS A 100 1.09 12.43 -7.71
C HIS A 100 -0.38 12.59 -7.29
N LEU A 101 -0.98 11.57 -6.70
CA LEU A 101 -2.39 11.55 -6.29
C LEU A 101 -2.57 11.80 -4.79
N ILE A 102 -1.48 11.79 -4.02
CA ILE A 102 -1.51 11.96 -2.57
C ILE A 102 -1.92 13.39 -2.23
N GLN A 103 -2.97 13.52 -1.42
CA GLN A 103 -3.44 14.77 -0.86
C GLN A 103 -3.17 14.78 0.65
N PRO A 104 -2.64 15.87 1.22
CA PRO A 104 -2.46 15.99 2.66
C PRO A 104 -3.79 15.87 3.41
N GLY A 105 -3.77 15.21 4.57
CA GLY A 105 -4.93 15.15 5.45
C GLY A 105 -5.22 16.50 6.13
N PRO A 106 -6.48 16.80 6.47
CA PRO A 106 -6.81 17.97 7.27
C PRO A 106 -6.16 17.88 8.65
N ASP A 107 -5.67 19.01 9.17
CA ASP A 107 -5.11 19.15 10.52
C ASP A 107 -4.00 18.15 10.88
N GLY A 108 -3.23 17.69 9.87
CA GLY A 108 -2.17 16.69 10.06
C GLY A 108 -2.67 15.26 10.22
N GLY A 109 -3.94 15.00 9.87
CA GLY A 109 -4.50 13.66 9.73
C GLY A 109 -3.89 12.86 8.59
N LEU A 110 -4.40 11.64 8.40
CA LEU A 110 -3.92 10.74 7.34
C LEU A 110 -4.04 11.40 5.96
N ALA A 111 -3.00 11.25 5.14
CA ALA A 111 -3.08 11.62 3.75
C ALA A 111 -4.14 10.76 3.04
N ARG A 112 -4.65 11.23 1.90
CA ARG A 112 -5.67 10.51 1.14
C ARG A 112 -5.36 10.48 -0.34
N ILE A 113 -5.71 9.37 -0.99
CA ILE A 113 -5.90 9.30 -2.44
C ILE A 113 -7.39 9.14 -2.70
N VAL A 114 -7.95 10.00 -3.55
CA VAL A 114 -9.27 9.80 -4.15
C VAL A 114 -9.08 9.89 -5.65
N TYR A 115 -9.19 8.76 -6.35
CA TYR A 115 -8.88 8.70 -7.78
C TYR A 115 -9.74 7.70 -8.54
N GLY A 116 -10.25 8.08 -9.70
CA GLY A 116 -11.03 7.16 -10.51
C GLY A 116 -12.01 7.82 -11.47
N GLY A 117 -12.83 6.99 -12.11
CA GLY A 117 -13.83 7.41 -13.09
C GLY A 117 -15.28 7.22 -12.65
N GLY A 118 -15.56 7.00 -11.36
CA GLY A 118 -16.91 7.01 -10.79
C GLY A 118 -17.72 5.71 -10.87
N GLY A 119 -17.12 4.61 -11.33
CA GLY A 119 -17.69 3.27 -11.30
C GLY A 119 -17.49 2.55 -9.97
N GLU A 120 -17.43 1.21 -10.04
CA GLU A 120 -17.31 0.33 -8.87
C GLU A 120 -16.16 0.77 -7.92
N PRO A 121 -16.43 0.91 -6.60
CA PRO A 121 -15.46 1.38 -5.63
C PRO A 121 -14.49 0.28 -5.17
N THR A 122 -13.23 0.66 -4.93
CA THR A 122 -12.22 -0.15 -4.26
C THR A 122 -11.56 0.71 -3.18
N GLN A 123 -11.47 0.18 -1.96
CA GLN A 123 -10.76 0.81 -0.86
C GLN A 123 -9.54 -0.02 -0.49
N ILE A 124 -8.41 0.66 -0.36
CA ILE A 124 -7.12 0.07 -0.06
C ILE A 124 -6.51 0.89 1.07
N ASP A 125 -6.03 0.19 2.10
CA ASP A 125 -5.28 0.80 3.20
C ASP A 125 -3.79 0.50 2.96
N PRO A 126 -3.02 1.46 2.43
CA PRO A 126 -1.60 1.29 2.20
C PRO A 126 -0.88 1.49 3.53
N THR A 127 -0.11 0.49 3.90
CA THR A 127 0.69 0.48 5.12
C THR A 127 2.09 0.03 4.79
N TRP A 128 3.02 0.35 5.67
CA TRP A 128 4.38 -0.14 5.56
C TRP A 128 4.86 -0.67 6.89
N LEU A 129 5.76 -1.63 6.81
CA LEU A 129 6.52 -2.13 7.95
C LEU A 129 8.01 -1.90 7.69
N ASN A 130 8.73 -1.48 8.71
CA ASN A 130 10.18 -1.43 8.81
C ASN A 130 10.62 -2.34 9.96
N ARG A 131 11.86 -2.81 9.92
CA ARG A 131 12.45 -3.52 11.07
C ARG A 131 12.93 -2.48 12.09
N GLY A 132 12.34 -2.48 13.28
CA GLY A 132 12.78 -1.59 14.36
C GLY A 132 14.25 -1.87 14.71
N THR A 133 15.06 -0.82 14.79
CA THR A 133 16.36 -0.92 15.46
C THR A 133 16.10 -1.10 16.95
N GLY A 134 16.47 -2.25 17.51
CA GLY A 134 16.55 -2.37 18.96
C GLY A 134 17.47 -1.27 19.47
N SER A 135 16.99 -0.47 20.42
CA SER A 135 17.87 0.34 21.26
C SER A 135 18.84 -0.61 21.96
N SER A 136 20.12 -0.50 21.60
CA SER A 136 21.23 -1.03 22.39
C SER A 136 21.33 -0.29 23.72
#